data_AF-A0A7G9TE92-F1
#
_entry.id   AF-A0A7G9TE92-F1
#
_cell.length_a   1.000
_cell.length_b   1.000
_cell.length_c   1.000
_cell.angle_alpha   90.00
_cell.angle_beta   90.00
_cell.angle_gamma   90.00
#
_symmetry.space_group_name_H-M   'P 1'
#
loop_
_entity.id
_entity.type
_entity.pdbx_description
1 polymer ?
#
loop_
_entity_poly.entity_id
_entity_poly.type
_entity_poly.pdbx_seq_one_letter_code
_entity_poly.pdbx_strand_id
1 'polypeptide(L)'
;MIHYYLQIKSAHVFLGITVALVFVATFIAASLPALSAVRTPIRYVSWTADVALLTAAMMLLTILPGEMYANGWLAAKLLALAGFVGCRHLMGREHGSAVPRWTWFLLGLLLLAYAYTVARAHHPLGYFSQLGLWLPR
;
A
#
# COMPACT_ATOMS: atom_id res chain seq x y z
N MET A 1 -1.60 -15.95 -20.31
CA MET A 1 -1.13 -14.96 -19.32
C MET A 1 -0.05 -15.49 -18.37
N ILE A 2 -0.05 -16.78 -18.01
CA ILE A 2 0.96 -17.39 -17.12
C ILE A 2 2.42 -17.13 -17.56
N HIS A 3 2.69 -17.07 -18.87
CA HIS A 3 3.99 -16.74 -19.43
C HIS A 3 4.54 -15.37 -18.98
N TYR A 4 3.65 -14.41 -18.67
CA TYR A 4 4.02 -13.07 -18.19
C TYR A 4 4.06 -12.97 -16.65
N TYR A 5 3.86 -14.08 -15.93
CA TYR A 5 3.76 -14.07 -14.47
C TYR A 5 4.96 -13.38 -13.81
N LEU A 6 6.17 -13.72 -14.22
CA LEU A 6 7.37 -13.20 -13.59
C LEU A 6 7.56 -11.70 -13.86
N GLN A 7 7.25 -11.25 -15.08
CA GLN A 7 7.32 -9.87 -15.52
C GLN A 7 6.27 -9.00 -14.80
N ILE A 8 5.03 -9.50 -14.68
CA ILE A 8 3.96 -8.78 -13.97
C ILE A 8 4.29 -8.75 -12.47
N LYS A 9 4.83 -9.83 -11.91
CA LYS A 9 5.24 -9.90 -10.50
C LYS A 9 6.39 -8.93 -10.20
N SER A 10 7.42 -8.88 -11.05
CA SER A 10 8.53 -7.93 -10.87
C SER A 10 8.06 -6.49 -10.99
N ALA A 11 7.18 -6.19 -11.96
CA ALA A 11 6.55 -4.88 -12.11
C ALA A 11 5.73 -4.51 -10.86
N HIS A 12 4.92 -5.42 -10.33
CA HIS A 12 4.13 -5.19 -9.11
C HIS A 12 5.03 -4.88 -7.90
N VAL A 13 6.14 -5.61 -7.72
CA VAL A 13 7.09 -5.34 -6.64
C VAL A 13 7.76 -3.98 -6.81
N PHE A 14 8.23 -3.66 -8.02
CA PHE A 14 8.83 -2.36 -8.34
C PHE A 14 7.87 -1.20 -8.08
N LEU A 15 6.61 -1.34 -8.52
CA LEU A 15 5.56 -0.36 -8.27
C LEU A 15 5.26 -0.24 -6.77
N GLY A 16 5.30 -1.33 -6.01
CA GLY A 16 5.13 -1.30 -4.55
C GLY A 16 6.20 -0.45 -3.86
N ILE A 17 7.47 -0.60 -4.27
CA ILE A 17 8.58 0.23 -3.79
C ILE A 17 8.39 1.68 -4.22
N THR A 18 7.99 1.91 -5.47
CA THR A 18 7.75 3.26 -6.02
C THR A 18 6.66 3.99 -5.23
N VAL A 19 5.53 3.31 -4.94
CA VAL A 19 4.43 3.82 -4.12
C VAL A 19 4.90 4.20 -2.72
N ALA A 20 5.78 3.40 -2.11
CA ALA A 20 6.38 3.70 -0.81
C ALA A 20 7.26 4.96 -0.85
N LEU A 21 8.12 5.09 -1.86
CA LEU A 21 8.98 6.26 -2.04
C LEU A 21 8.16 7.54 -2.30
N VAL A 22 7.16 7.46 -3.18
CA VAL A 22 6.28 8.59 -3.48
C VAL A 22 5.44 8.99 -2.27
N PHE A 23 5.04 8.04 -1.41
CA PHE A 23 4.37 8.34 -0.14
C PHE A 23 5.25 9.21 0.78
N VAL A 24 6.51 8.82 0.98
CA VAL A 24 7.47 9.61 1.77
C VAL A 24 7.71 10.98 1.15
N ALA A 25 7.91 11.04 -0.16
CA ALA A 25 8.09 12.30 -0.87
C ALA A 25 6.83 13.21 -0.75
N THR A 26 5.64 12.63 -0.77
CA THR A 26 4.37 13.36 -0.56
C THR A 26 4.30 13.94 0.85
N PHE A 27 4.72 13.20 1.87
CA PHE A 27 4.80 13.70 3.24
C PHE A 27 5.77 14.88 3.36
N ILE A 28 6.96 14.78 2.75
CA ILE A 28 7.97 15.85 2.74
C ILE A 28 7.42 17.10 2.04
N ALA A 29 6.84 16.95 0.85
CA ALA A 29 6.25 18.06 0.08
C ALA A 29 5.06 18.72 0.80
N ALA A 30 4.27 17.94 1.54
CA ALA A 30 3.18 18.46 2.36
C ALA A 30 3.71 19.21 3.59
N SER A 31 4.81 18.76 4.19
CA SER A 31 5.35 19.32 5.44
C SER A 31 6.16 20.59 5.23
N LEU A 32 6.78 20.75 4.05
CA LEU A 32 7.66 21.89 3.75
C LEU A 32 6.92 22.95 2.91
N PRO A 33 6.75 24.20 3.40
CA PRO A 33 6.14 25.27 2.61
C PRO A 33 6.91 25.59 1.33
N ALA A 34 8.24 25.47 1.36
CA ALA A 34 9.13 25.70 0.21
C ALA A 34 8.88 24.74 -0.96
N LEU A 35 8.22 23.60 -0.72
CA LEU A 35 7.91 22.60 -1.73
C LEU A 35 6.47 22.69 -2.27
N SER A 36 5.79 23.82 -2.06
CA SER A 36 4.40 24.02 -2.53
C SER A 36 4.25 23.79 -4.04
N ALA A 37 5.23 24.23 -4.85
CA ALA A 37 5.22 24.07 -6.31
C ALA A 37 5.18 22.61 -6.78
N VAL A 38 5.72 21.67 -5.98
CA VAL A 38 5.76 20.24 -6.35
C VAL A 38 4.58 19.43 -5.81
N ARG A 39 3.67 20.04 -5.04
CA ARG A 39 2.53 19.35 -4.42
C ARG A 39 1.50 18.83 -5.43
N THR A 40 1.26 19.56 -6.51
CA THR A 40 0.37 19.11 -7.58
C THR A 40 1.01 17.99 -8.40
N PRO A 41 2.24 18.13 -8.95
CA PRO A 41 2.84 17.05 -9.74
C PRO A 41 3.04 15.78 -8.92
N ILE A 42 3.43 15.87 -7.64
CA ILE A 42 3.59 14.67 -6.80
C ILE A 42 2.28 13.92 -6.56
N ARG A 43 1.13 14.62 -6.49
CA ARG A 43 -0.19 13.98 -6.40
C ARG A 43 -0.50 13.17 -7.65
N TYR A 44 -0.21 13.71 -8.84
CA TYR A 44 -0.40 12.97 -10.09
C TYR A 44 0.52 11.75 -10.16
N VAL A 45 1.79 11.90 -9.83
CA VAL A 45 2.74 10.76 -9.77
C VAL A 45 2.24 9.70 -8.80
N SER A 46 1.76 10.10 -7.62
CA SER A 46 1.23 9.16 -6.63
C SER A 46 -0.02 8.44 -7.13
N TRP A 47 -0.94 9.15 -7.78
CA TRP A 47 -2.15 8.55 -8.37
C TRP A 47 -1.81 7.57 -9.50
N THR A 48 -0.90 7.95 -10.41
CA THR A 48 -0.44 7.07 -11.47
C THR A 48 0.24 5.81 -10.93
N ALA A 49 1.09 5.95 -9.92
CA ALA A 49 1.75 4.83 -9.27
C ALA A 49 0.75 3.86 -8.60
N ASP A 50 -0.26 4.40 -7.92
CA ASP A 50 -1.31 3.60 -7.27
C ASP A 50 -2.16 2.83 -8.30
N VAL A 51 -2.57 3.50 -9.38
CA VAL A 51 -3.35 2.87 -10.45
C VAL A 51 -2.53 1.79 -11.16
N ALA A 52 -1.26 2.07 -11.46
CA ALA A 52 -0.36 1.07 -12.06
C ALA A 52 -0.15 -0.13 -11.13
N LEU A 53 0.07 0.11 -9.83
CA LEU A 53 0.23 -0.95 -8.82
C LEU A 53 -1.01 -1.83 -8.73
N LEU A 54 -2.20 -1.22 -8.69
CA LEU A 54 -3.49 -1.92 -8.63
C LEU A 54 -3.72 -2.72 -9.91
N THR A 55 -3.38 -2.16 -11.06
CA THR A 55 -3.49 -2.84 -12.36
C THR A 55 -2.61 -4.08 -12.39
N ALA A 56 -1.34 -3.97 -11.99
CA ALA A 56 -0.44 -5.12 -11.88
C ALA A 56 -0.96 -6.16 -10.87
N ALA A 57 -1.56 -5.72 -9.76
CA ALA A 57 -2.19 -6.62 -8.79
C ALA A 57 -3.39 -7.39 -9.40
N MET A 58 -4.27 -6.71 -10.16
CA MET A 58 -5.40 -7.34 -10.84
C MET A 58 -4.95 -8.30 -11.95
N MET A 59 -3.85 -7.99 -12.65
CA MET A 59 -3.24 -8.94 -13.59
C MET A 59 -2.75 -10.19 -12.88
N LEU A 60 -2.08 -10.07 -11.72
CA LEU A 60 -1.68 -11.24 -10.92
C LEU A 60 -2.89 -12.03 -10.41
N LEU A 61 -3.96 -11.33 -10.00
CA LEU A 61 -5.20 -11.94 -9.53
C LEU A 61 -5.78 -12.90 -10.57
N THR A 62 -5.79 -12.50 -11.84
CA THR A 62 -6.36 -13.31 -12.94
C THR A 62 -5.46 -14.46 -13.41
N ILE A 63 -4.17 -14.45 -13.06
CA ILE A 63 -3.21 -15.50 -13.44
C ILE A 63 -3.19 -16.66 -12.42
N LEU A 64 -3.53 -16.37 -11.16
CA LEU A 64 -3.42 -17.32 -10.05
C LEU A 64 -4.76 -18.04 -9.79
N PRO A 65 -4.73 -19.30 -9.32
CA PRO A 65 -5.93 -20.04 -8.96
C PRO A 65 -6.64 -19.39 -7.76
N GLY A 66 -7.98 -19.33 -7.82
CA GLY A 66 -8.82 -18.72 -6.79
C GLY A 66 -8.61 -19.29 -5.38
N GLU A 67 -8.33 -20.60 -5.29
CA GLU A 67 -8.04 -21.32 -4.04
C GLU A 67 -6.89 -20.69 -3.23
N MET A 68 -5.93 -20.05 -3.89
CA MET A 68 -4.81 -19.39 -3.21
C MET A 68 -5.27 -18.19 -2.36
N TYR A 69 -6.47 -17.67 -2.59
CA TYR A 69 -7.03 -16.53 -1.88
C TYR A 69 -8.09 -16.92 -0.82
N ALA A 70 -8.41 -18.21 -0.70
CA ALA A 70 -9.51 -18.70 0.13
C ALA A 70 -9.35 -18.40 1.63
N ASN A 71 -8.11 -18.27 2.12
CA ASN A 71 -7.85 -17.98 3.53
C ASN A 71 -8.01 -16.48 3.92
N GLY A 72 -8.50 -15.64 3.00
CA GLY A 72 -8.83 -14.24 3.28
C GLY A 72 -7.66 -13.25 3.27
N TRP A 73 -6.41 -13.70 3.05
CA TRP A 73 -5.23 -12.81 3.03
C TRP A 73 -5.32 -11.70 1.99
N LEU A 74 -5.96 -11.96 0.84
CA LEU A 74 -6.14 -10.98 -0.22
C LEU A 74 -7.05 -9.83 0.24
N ALA A 75 -8.17 -10.16 0.90
CA ALA A 75 -9.08 -9.16 1.44
C ALA A 75 -8.38 -8.28 2.47
N ALA A 76 -7.59 -8.87 3.37
CA ALA A 76 -6.78 -8.13 4.34
C ALA A 76 -5.79 -7.18 3.66
N LYS A 77 -5.12 -7.62 2.58
CA LYS A 77 -4.20 -6.79 1.80
C LYS A 77 -4.92 -5.62 1.11
N LEU A 78 -6.11 -5.85 0.57
CA LEU A 78 -6.92 -4.81 -0.08
C LEU A 78 -7.45 -3.79 0.92
N LEU A 79 -7.91 -4.22 2.10
CA LEU A 79 -8.33 -3.33 3.17
C LEU A 79 -7.16 -2.45 3.67
N ALA A 80 -5.98 -3.04 3.85
CA ALA A 80 -4.78 -2.29 4.22
C ALA A 80 -4.43 -1.23 3.16
N LEU A 81 -4.52 -1.59 1.88
CA LEU A 81 -4.27 -0.67 0.77
C LEU A 81 -5.30 0.47 0.73
N ALA A 82 -6.58 0.16 0.92
CA ALA A 82 -7.65 1.18 0.97
C ALA A 82 -7.43 2.16 2.14
N GLY A 83 -7.12 1.64 3.33
CA GLY A 83 -6.75 2.47 4.49
C GLY A 83 -5.52 3.33 4.21
N PHE A 84 -4.52 2.78 3.54
CA PHE A 84 -3.29 3.49 3.19
C PHE A 84 -3.56 4.66 2.22
N VAL A 85 -4.35 4.43 1.17
CA VAL A 85 -4.77 5.49 0.23
C VAL A 85 -5.54 6.58 0.97
N GLY A 86 -6.43 6.19 1.90
CA GLY A 86 -7.14 7.13 2.78
C GLY A 86 -6.19 7.98 3.62
N CYS A 87 -5.22 7.35 4.30
CA CYS A 87 -4.20 8.06 5.09
C CYS A 87 -3.40 9.03 4.23
N ARG A 88 -2.95 8.61 3.05
CA ARG A 88 -2.20 9.47 2.11
C ARG A 88 -3.06 10.65 1.67
N HIS A 89 -4.33 10.43 1.32
CA HIS A 89 -5.23 11.50 0.92
C HIS A 89 -5.42 12.53 2.03
N LEU A 90 -5.67 12.07 3.26
CA LEU A 90 -5.84 12.94 4.44
C LEU A 90 -4.56 13.70 4.80
N MET A 91 -3.40 13.04 4.69
CA MET A 91 -2.07 13.66 4.87
C MET A 91 -1.84 14.82 3.89
N GLY A 92 -2.30 14.70 2.65
CA GLY A 92 -2.16 15.72 1.61
C GLY A 92 -3.11 16.92 1.73
N ARG A 93 -4.05 16.93 2.69
CA ARG A 93 -5.01 18.04 2.83
C ARG A 93 -4.31 19.30 3.35
N GLU A 94 -4.57 20.42 2.67
CA GLU A 94 -3.94 21.70 2.98
C GLU A 94 -4.65 22.44 4.12
N HIS A 95 -5.97 22.27 4.24
CA HIS A 95 -6.79 22.93 5.26
C HIS A 95 -7.68 21.93 6.03
N GLY A 96 -7.85 22.17 7.34
CA GLY A 96 -8.97 21.61 8.11
C GLY A 96 -8.79 20.24 8.76
N SER A 97 -7.57 19.77 9.03
CA SER A 97 -7.38 18.57 9.88
C SER A 97 -7.01 18.98 11.29
N ALA A 98 -7.84 18.61 12.28
CA ALA A 98 -7.50 18.68 13.70
C ALA A 98 -6.37 17.70 14.08
N VAL A 99 -6.08 16.75 13.19
CA VAL A 99 -5.10 15.69 13.41
C VAL A 99 -3.75 16.10 12.78
N PRO A 100 -2.63 15.99 13.51
CA PRO A 100 -1.31 16.31 12.98
C PRO A 100 -0.96 15.43 11.77
N ARG A 101 -0.34 16.01 10.73
CA ARG A 101 0.00 15.27 9.49
C ARG A 101 0.86 14.02 9.71
N TRP A 102 1.75 14.06 10.70
CA TRP A 102 2.64 12.93 11.00
C TRP A 102 1.88 11.68 11.46
N THR A 103 0.68 11.81 12.02
CA THR A 103 -0.10 10.64 12.44
C THR A 103 -0.58 9.84 11.23
N TRP A 104 -1.06 10.52 10.17
CA TRP A 104 -1.43 9.90 8.90
C TRP A 104 -0.23 9.28 8.20
N PHE A 105 0.95 9.91 8.32
CA PHE A 105 2.19 9.35 7.82
C PHE A 105 2.56 8.04 8.53
N LEU A 106 2.57 8.03 9.86
CA LEU A 106 2.87 6.83 10.64
C LEU A 106 1.82 5.73 10.42
N LEU A 107 0.54 6.08 10.41
CA LEU A 107 -0.53 5.12 10.16
C LEU A 107 -0.43 4.52 8.75
N GLY A 108 -0.13 5.35 7.74
CA GLY A 108 0.13 4.88 6.38
C GLY A 108 1.35 3.95 6.31
N LEU A 109 2.42 4.26 7.03
CA LEU A 109 3.62 3.41 7.11
C LEU A 109 3.31 2.06 7.77
N LEU A 110 2.52 2.05 8.85
CA LEU A 110 2.06 0.83 9.51
C LEU A 110 1.20 -0.03 8.58
N LEU A 111 0.30 0.58 7.81
CA LEU A 111 -0.54 -0.13 6.83
C LEU A 111 0.30 -0.72 5.69
N LEU A 112 1.30 0.00 5.21
CA LEU A 112 2.24 -0.50 4.20
C LEU A 112 3.07 -1.67 4.74
N ALA A 113 3.59 -1.55 5.97
CA ALA A 113 4.32 -2.62 6.64
C ALA A 113 3.44 -3.85 6.84
N TYR A 114 2.21 -3.66 7.32
CA TYR A 114 1.22 -4.73 7.47
C TYR A 114 0.94 -5.43 6.14
N ALA A 115 0.66 -4.68 5.07
CA ALA A 115 0.45 -5.24 3.73
C ALA A 115 1.65 -6.07 3.23
N TYR A 116 2.88 -5.66 3.57
CA TYR A 116 4.09 -6.43 3.30
C TYR A 116 4.13 -7.74 4.10
N THR A 117 3.81 -7.72 5.40
CA THR A 117 3.77 -8.94 6.22
C THR A 117 2.72 -9.94 5.72
N VAL A 118 1.53 -9.46 5.34
CA VAL A 118 0.44 -10.27 4.76
C VAL A 118 0.89 -10.87 3.43
N ALA A 119 1.62 -10.12 2.61
CA ALA A 119 2.13 -10.61 1.33
C ALA A 119 3.22 -11.68 1.48
N ARG A 120 3.99 -11.69 2.58
CA ARG A 120 5.03 -12.70 2.83
C ARG A 120 4.49 -13.94 3.55
N ALA A 121 3.56 -13.74 4.49
CA ALA A 121 2.97 -14.85 5.25
C ALA A 121 1.81 -15.53 4.49
N HIS A 122 1.23 -14.88 3.47
CA HIS A 122 0.00 -15.33 2.80
C HIS A 122 -1.11 -15.69 3.77
N HIS A 123 -1.18 -14.97 4.89
CA HIS A 123 -2.12 -15.17 5.98
C HIS A 123 -2.72 -13.81 6.38
N PRO A 124 -4.02 -13.71 6.70
CA PRO A 124 -4.66 -12.43 7.01
C PRO A 124 -4.00 -11.69 8.18
N LEU A 125 -3.53 -12.42 9.20
CA LEU A 125 -2.80 -11.82 10.33
C LEU A 125 -1.33 -11.47 10.02
N GLY A 126 -0.84 -11.69 8.80
CA GLY A 126 0.57 -11.47 8.47
C GLY A 126 1.51 -12.31 9.35
N TYR A 127 2.64 -11.73 9.77
CA TYR A 127 3.59 -12.41 10.66
C TYR A 127 3.08 -12.64 12.09
N PHE A 128 1.98 -12.00 12.50
CA PHE A 128 1.39 -12.24 13.82
C PHE A 128 0.85 -13.68 13.98
N SER A 129 0.55 -14.38 12.88
CA SER A 129 0.21 -15.81 12.94
C SER A 129 1.40 -16.70 13.30
N GLN A 130 2.63 -16.26 13.00
CA GLN A 130 3.85 -17.01 13.29
C GLN A 130 4.34 -16.81 14.74
N LEU A 131 3.91 -15.72 15.39
CA LEU A 131 4.27 -15.37 16.76
C LEU A 131 3.47 -16.14 17.84
N GLY A 132 2.66 -17.13 17.47
CA GLY A 132 1.92 -17.96 18.44
C GLY A 132 0.75 -17.25 19.14
N LEU A 133 0.30 -16.09 18.64
CA LEU A 133 -0.89 -15.37 19.14
C LEU A 133 -2.22 -16.01 18.69
N TRP A 134 -2.17 -17.16 18.02
CA TRP A 134 -3.32 -18.00 17.67
C TRP A 134 -3.26 -19.30 18.50
N LEU A 135 -3.35 -19.17 19.82
CA LEU A 135 -3.56 -20.29 20.74
C LEU A 135 -5.05 -20.36 21.10
N PRO A 136 -5.83 -21.31 20.58
CA PRO A 136 -6.83 -21.94 21.42
C PRO A 136 -6.06 -22.79 22.46
N ARG A 137 -6.25 -22.49 23.75
CA ARG A 137 -6.04 -23.52 24.78
C ARG A 137 -7.13 -24.57 24.64
#